data_AF-A0A1B0GRC5-F1
#
_entry.id   AF-A0A1B0GRC5-F1
#
_cell.length_a   1.000
_cell.length_b   1.000
_cell.length_c   1.000
_cell.angle_alpha   90.00
_cell.angle_beta   90.00
_cell.angle_gamma   90.00
#
_symmetry.space_group_name_H-M   'P 1'
#
loop_
_entity.id
_entity.type
_entity.pdbx_description
1 polymer ?
#
loop_
_entity_poly.entity_id
_entity_poly.type
_entity_poly.pdbx_seq_one_letter_code
_entity_poly.pdbx_strand_id
1 'polypeptide(L)'
;MTNGCINRMSKEELRAKLSEFKLETRGVKDVLKKRLKNYYKKQKLMLKESSAGDSYYDYICIIDFEATCEEGNPAEFLHEIIEFPVVLLNTHTL
;
A
#
# COMPACT_ATOMS: atom_id res chain seq x y z
N MET A 1 0.99 -16.51 14.98
CA MET A 1 1.89 -15.45 15.51
C MET A 1 1.10 -14.25 16.04
N THR A 2 1.67 -13.46 16.96
CA THR A 2 1.10 -12.21 17.52
C THR A 2 1.96 -11.01 17.14
N ASN A 3 1.38 -9.80 17.15
CA ASN A 3 2.08 -8.56 16.79
C ASN A 3 3.34 -8.33 17.63
N GLY A 4 3.34 -8.76 18.90
CA GLY A 4 4.49 -8.67 19.79
C GLY A 4 5.69 -9.47 19.30
N CYS A 5 5.49 -10.66 18.72
CA CYS A 5 6.59 -11.44 18.16
C CYS A 5 7.17 -10.79 16.90
N ILE A 6 6.32 -10.28 16.01
CA ILE A 6 6.77 -9.62 14.76
C ILE A 6 7.55 -8.34 15.06
N ASN A 7 7.20 -7.61 16.12
CA ASN A 7 7.94 -6.41 16.53
C ASN A 7 9.38 -6.70 16.94
N ARG A 8 9.64 -7.89 17.50
CA ARG A 8 10.95 -8.33 17.99
C ARG A 8 11.85 -8.93 16.90
N MET A 9 11.30 -9.22 15.71
CA MET A 9 12.08 -9.83 14.63
C MET A 9 13.13 -8.86 14.03
N SER A 10 14.27 -9.43 13.64
CA SER A 10 15.29 -8.76 12.82
C SER A 10 14.79 -8.54 11.39
N LYS A 11 15.53 -7.74 10.60
CA LYS A 11 15.15 -7.48 9.20
C LYS A 11 15.27 -8.75 8.35
N GLU A 12 16.26 -9.57 8.66
CA GLU A 12 16.60 -10.82 8.01
C GLU A 12 15.53 -11.87 8.31
N GLU A 13 15.11 -12.00 9.57
CA GLU A 13 14.01 -12.87 9.98
C GLU A 13 12.68 -12.47 9.32
N LEU A 14 12.41 -11.16 9.22
CA LEU A 14 11.22 -10.65 8.53
C LEU A 14 11.25 -11.02 7.04
N ARG A 15 12.39 -10.87 6.37
CA ARG A 15 12.55 -11.25 4.96
C ARG A 15 12.41 -12.76 4.75
N ALA A 16 13.03 -13.57 5.60
CA ALA A 16 12.94 -15.02 5.53
C ALA A 16 11.48 -15.47 5.68
N LYS A 17 10.74 -14.94 6.67
CA LYS A 17 9.32 -15.24 6.85
C LYS A 17 8.44 -14.72 5.72
N LEU A 18 8.68 -13.52 5.18
CA LEU A 18 7.94 -13.02 4.02
C LEU A 18 8.19 -13.90 2.78
N SER A 19 9.44 -14.34 2.56
CA SER A 19 9.82 -15.24 1.47
C SER A 19 9.15 -16.62 1.58
N GLU A 20 9.10 -17.18 2.80
CA GLU A 20 8.40 -18.44 3.10
C GLU A 20 6.92 -18.39 2.66
N PHE A 21 6.28 -17.23 2.80
CA PHE A 21 4.89 -17.01 2.37
C PHE A 21 4.76 -16.45 0.94
N LYS A 22 5.85 -16.41 0.17
CA LYS A 22 5.91 -15.85 -1.21
C LYS A 22 5.41 -14.40 -1.30
N LEU A 23 5.65 -13.61 -0.26
CA LEU A 23 5.32 -12.19 -0.19
C LEU A 23 6.54 -11.33 -0.58
N GLU A 24 6.30 -10.11 -1.06
CA GLU A 24 7.33 -9.13 -1.37
C GLU A 24 8.28 -8.89 -0.17
N THR A 25 9.59 -8.90 -0.42
CA THR A 25 10.65 -8.80 0.62
C THR A 25 11.45 -7.49 0.53
N ARG A 26 11.15 -6.64 -0.48
CA ARG A 26 11.68 -5.28 -0.61
C ARG A 26 11.05 -4.31 0.40
N GLY A 27 11.82 -3.28 0.74
CA GLY A 27 11.43 -2.20 1.64
C GLY A 27 12.26 -2.10 2.93
N VAL A 28 12.00 -1.03 3.70
CA VAL A 28 12.58 -0.79 5.02
C VAL A 28 11.91 -1.65 6.10
N LYS A 29 12.55 -1.81 7.26
CA LYS A 29 12.14 -2.77 8.32
C LYS A 29 10.67 -2.61 8.72
N ASP A 30 10.17 -1.38 8.83
CA ASP A 30 8.79 -1.13 9.25
C ASP A 30 7.76 -1.51 8.19
N VAL A 31 8.10 -1.37 6.90
CA VAL A 31 7.28 -1.86 5.79
C VAL A 31 7.17 -3.39 5.86
N LEU A 32 8.28 -4.09 6.13
CA LEU A 32 8.28 -5.55 6.28
C LEU A 32 7.44 -6.00 7.49
N LYS A 33 7.57 -5.30 8.64
CA LYS A 33 6.74 -5.55 9.82
C LYS A 33 5.25 -5.38 9.52
N LYS A 34 4.87 -4.27 8.87
CA LYS A 34 3.47 -3.97 8.52
C LYS A 34 2.90 -5.03 7.58
N ARG A 35 3.66 -5.43 6.55
CA ARG A 35 3.28 -6.47 5.60
C ARG A 35 3.03 -7.81 6.29
N LEU A 36 3.97 -8.26 7.14
CA LEU A 36 3.83 -9.55 7.84
C LEU A 36 2.69 -9.54 8.87
N LYS A 37 2.48 -8.43 9.59
CA LYS A 37 1.33 -8.28 10.51
C LYS A 37 0.00 -8.36 9.76
N ASN A 38 -0.12 -7.65 8.64
CA ASN A 38 -1.33 -7.66 7.82
C ASN A 38 -1.65 -9.06 7.30
N TYR A 39 -0.63 -9.81 6.86
CA TYR A 39 -0.80 -11.19 6.41
C TYR A 39 -1.41 -12.09 7.50
N TYR A 40 -0.81 -12.11 8.70
CA TYR A 40 -1.33 -12.91 9.81
C TYR A 40 -2.70 -12.43 10.32
N LYS A 41 -2.98 -11.12 10.24
CA LYS A 41 -4.30 -10.56 10.55
C LYS A 41 -5.33 -11.06 9.54
N LYS A 42 -5.04 -10.99 8.24
CA LYS A 42 -5.92 -11.47 7.17
C LYS A 42 -6.21 -12.97 7.32
N GLN A 43 -5.20 -13.80 7.55
CA GLN A 43 -5.43 -15.24 7.77
C GLN A 43 -6.34 -15.54 8.97
N LYS A 44 -6.16 -14.85 10.10
CA LYS A 44 -7.00 -15.07 11.28
C LYS A 44 -8.43 -14.56 11.12
N LEU A 45 -8.64 -13.49 10.34
CA LEU A 45 -9.95 -12.92 10.09
C LEU A 45 -10.71 -13.66 8.99
N MET A 46 -10.04 -14.09 7.92
CA MET A 46 -10.65 -14.89 6.85
C MET A 46 -11.15 -16.25 7.35
N LEU A 47 -10.54 -16.80 8.41
CA LEU A 47 -11.02 -18.01 9.08
C LEU A 47 -12.29 -17.77 9.92
N LYS A 48 -12.66 -16.50 10.15
CA LYS A 48 -13.70 -16.06 11.09
C LYS A 48 -14.86 -15.33 10.42
N GLU A 49 -14.66 -14.79 9.21
CA GLU A 49 -15.67 -14.07 8.42
C GLU A 49 -16.01 -14.85 7.16
N SER A 50 -17.22 -15.41 7.12
CA SER A 50 -17.83 -15.98 5.91
C SER A 50 -19.01 -15.15 5.37
N SER A 51 -19.26 -13.93 5.87
CA SER A 51 -20.48 -13.20 5.47
C SER A 51 -20.53 -11.72 5.88
N ALA A 52 -19.58 -10.90 5.46
CA ALA A 52 -19.79 -9.45 5.41
C ALA A 52 -19.16 -8.96 4.11
N GLY A 53 -20.00 -8.66 3.11
CA GLY A 53 -19.55 -8.20 1.80
C GLY A 53 -18.68 -6.97 1.97
N ASP A 54 -17.42 -7.09 1.54
CA ASP A 54 -16.49 -5.97 1.43
C ASP A 54 -17.15 -4.91 0.53
N SER A 55 -17.69 -3.85 1.13
CA SER A 55 -18.15 -2.68 0.38
C SER A 55 -16.94 -1.84 -0.04
N TYR A 56 -15.97 -2.49 -0.67
CA TYR A 56 -14.78 -1.86 -1.18
C TYR A 56 -15.06 -1.27 -2.56
N TYR A 57 -14.37 -0.19 -2.92
CA TYR A 57 -14.52 0.39 -4.25
C TYR A 57 -14.06 -0.61 -5.30
N ASP A 58 -14.83 -0.83 -6.37
CA ASP A 58 -14.44 -1.70 -7.49
C ASP A 58 -13.24 -1.12 -8.26
N TYR A 59 -13.17 0.21 -8.33
CA TYR A 59 -12.10 0.94 -9.00
C TYR A 59 -11.64 2.14 -8.18
N ILE A 60 -10.35 2.45 -8.28
CA ILE A 60 -9.76 3.70 -7.80
C ILE A 60 -9.34 4.52 -9.03
N CYS A 61 -9.89 5.73 -9.16
CA CYS A 61 -9.50 6.67 -10.21
C CYS A 61 -8.37 7.57 -9.68
N ILE A 62 -7.17 7.37 -10.19
CA ILE A 62 -5.97 8.13 -9.81
C ILE A 62 -5.76 9.21 -10.85
N ILE A 63 -5.59 10.45 -10.40
CA ILE A 63 -5.38 11.63 -11.24
C ILE A 63 -4.13 12.33 -10.72
N ASP A 64 -3.21 12.71 -11.61
CA ASP A 64 -1.95 13.36 -11.26
C ASP A 64 -1.66 14.49 -12.27
N PHE A 65 -2.11 15.71 -11.97
CA PHE A 65 -2.01 16.82 -12.92
C PHE A 65 -0.58 17.32 -13.06
N GLU A 66 -0.15 17.59 -14.29
CA GLU A 66 0.96 18.50 -14.54
C GLU A 66 0.42 19.91 -14.79
N ALA A 67 1.11 20.92 -14.27
CA ALA A 67 0.70 22.32 -14.36
C ALA A 67 1.85 23.21 -14.84
N THR A 68 1.53 24.39 -15.37
CA THR A 68 2.53 25.44 -15.61
C THR A 68 3.23 25.81 -14.31
N CYS A 69 4.53 26.12 -14.37
CA CYS A 69 5.31 26.58 -13.22
C CYS A 69 6.48 27.48 -13.66
N GLU A 70 7.03 28.22 -12.71
CA GLU A 70 8.22 29.06 -12.90
C GLU A 70 9.38 28.63 -11.99
N GLU A 71 10.61 28.94 -12.40
CA GLU A 71 11.81 28.65 -11.62
C GLU A 71 11.73 29.33 -10.24
N GLY A 72 12.09 28.59 -9.19
CA GLY A 72 11.97 29.06 -7.80
C GLY A 72 10.57 28.92 -7.20
N ASN A 73 9.57 28.47 -7.97
CA ASN A 73 8.20 28.18 -7.53
C ASN A 73 7.56 29.31 -6.70
N PRO A 74 7.34 30.50 -7.32
CA PRO A 74 6.76 31.64 -6.62
C PRO A 74 5.34 31.35 -6.13
N ALA A 75 5.04 31.72 -4.88
CA ALA A 75 3.76 31.39 -4.23
C ALA A 75 2.52 32.04 -4.87
N GLU A 76 2.70 33.18 -5.56
CA GLU A 76 1.62 33.93 -6.23
C GLU A 76 1.47 33.56 -7.71
N PHE A 77 2.21 32.56 -8.19
CA PHE A 77 2.10 32.11 -9.57
C PHE A 77 0.75 31.44 -9.82
N LEU A 78 0.07 31.85 -10.89
CA LEU A 78 -1.21 31.27 -11.29
C LEU A 78 -0.97 30.02 -12.15
N HIS A 79 -1.04 28.86 -11.50
CA HIS A 79 -0.88 27.56 -12.16
C HIS A 79 -2.10 27.24 -13.05
N GLU A 80 -1.82 26.75 -14.26
CA GLU A 80 -2.80 26.21 -15.20
C GLU A 80 -2.47 24.74 -15.49
N ILE A 81 -3.49 23.87 -15.55
CA ILE A 81 -3.30 22.45 -15.84
C ILE A 81 -2.86 22.31 -17.31
N ILE A 82 -1.75 21.60 -17.54
CA ILE A 82 -1.21 21.31 -18.88
C ILE A 82 -1.23 19.82 -19.22
N GLU A 83 -1.34 18.94 -18.23
CA GLU A 83 -1.58 17.51 -18.42
C GLU A 83 -2.63 16.98 -17.45
N PHE A 84 -3.49 16.09 -17.92
CA PHE A 84 -4.57 15.49 -17.13
C PHE A 84 -4.56 13.96 -17.31
N PRO A 85 -3.56 13.25 -16.77
CA PRO A 85 -3.53 11.80 -16.84
C PRO A 85 -4.55 11.18 -15.86
N VAL A 86 -5.12 10.05 -16.27
CA VAL A 86 -6.03 9.25 -15.45
C VAL A 86 -5.59 7.79 -15.48
N VAL A 87 -5.43 7.20 -14.30
CA VAL A 87 -5.18 5.77 -14.13
C VAL A 87 -6.34 5.15 -13.38
N LEU A 88 -7.07 4.26 -14.06
CA LEU A 88 -8.17 3.52 -13.46
C LEU A 88 -7.68 2.16 -12.95
N LEU A 89 -7.63 2.00 -11.62
CA LEU A 89 -7.12 0.82 -10.95
C LEU A 89 -8.26 -0.10 -10.53
N ASN A 90 -8.31 -1.31 -11.07
CA ASN A 90 -9.24 -2.35 -10.64
C ASN A 90 -8.76 -2.97 -9.31
N THR A 91 -9.58 -2.88 -8.26
CA THR A 91 -9.21 -3.34 -6.91
C THR A 91 -9.36 -4.85 -6.72
N HIS A 92 -10.12 -5.51 -7.59
CA HIS A 92 -10.32 -6.97 -7.56
C HIS A 92 -9.15 -7.74 -8.16
N THR A 93 -8.34 -7.09 -9.01
CA THR A 93 -7.19 -7.71 -9.69
C THR A 93 -5.82 -7.38 -9.05
N LEU A 94 -5.82 -6.88 -7.82
CA LEU A 94 -4.65 -6.34 -7.11
C LEU A 94 -4.01 -7.34 -6.14
#